data_AF-A0A2D6Q527-F1
#
_entry.id   AF-A0A2D6Q527-F1
#
_cell.length_a   1.000
_cell.length_b   1.000
_cell.length_c   1.000
_cell.angle_alpha   90.00
_cell.angle_beta   90.00
_cell.angle_gamma   90.00
#
_symmetry.space_group_name_H-M   'P 1'
#
loop_
_entity.id
_entity.type
_entity.pdbx_description
1 polymer ?
#
loop_
_entity_poly.entity_id
_entity_poly.type
_entity_poly.pdbx_seq_one_letter_code
_entity_poly.pdbx_strand_id
1 'polypeptide(L)'
;MRKVTYPQEIEVWYVLPAIRKQIALALIKKRMTQKEVAKIMGITEASISHYKKSKRAGYDILETPQIKEQIAIAVEKVAKENKTLTSEILRLNKLVKDSGLLCKIYAENTNLCEADRPCNNQCDSICKETKDNICDSDN
;
A
#
# COMPACT_ATOMS: atom_id res chain seq x y z
N MET A 1 13.85 -21.44 13.54
CA MET A 1 13.28 -21.70 12.19
C MET A 1 13.11 -20.35 11.51
N ARG A 2 13.74 -20.13 10.34
CA ARG A 2 13.59 -18.87 9.58
C ARG A 2 12.16 -18.82 9.03
N LYS A 3 11.40 -17.77 9.35
CA LYS A 3 10.07 -17.57 8.78
C LYS A 3 10.24 -17.21 7.30
N VAL A 4 9.72 -18.05 6.41
CA VAL A 4 9.63 -17.73 4.99
C VAL A 4 8.42 -16.80 4.82
N THR A 5 8.65 -15.61 4.25
CA THR A 5 7.61 -14.63 3.95
C THR A 5 7.62 -14.35 2.46
N TYR A 6 6.47 -14.47 1.79
CA TYR A 6 6.34 -14.22 0.36
C TYR A 6 5.97 -12.74 0.10
N PRO A 7 6.40 -12.14 -1.04
CA PRO A 7 6.02 -10.78 -1.40
C PRO A 7 4.50 -10.53 -1.40
N GLN A 8 3.72 -11.54 -1.81
CA GLN A 8 2.26 -11.49 -1.81
C GLN A 8 1.68 -11.36 -0.39
N GLU A 9 2.34 -11.95 0.61
CA GLU A 9 1.92 -11.77 2.02
C GLU A 9 2.17 -10.33 2.48
N ILE A 10 3.26 -9.70 2.03
CA ILE A 10 3.51 -8.28 2.27
C ILE A 10 2.43 -7.40 1.60
N GLU A 11 2.01 -7.74 0.39
CA GLU A 11 0.91 -7.05 -0.28
C GLU A 11 -0.39 -7.12 0.54
N VAL A 12 -0.73 -8.31 1.04
CA VAL A 12 -1.97 -8.56 1.80
C VAL A 12 -1.93 -7.90 3.18
N TRP A 13 -0.78 -7.91 3.87
CA TRP A 13 -0.69 -7.41 5.24
C TRP A 13 -0.39 -5.91 5.34
N TYR A 14 0.31 -5.34 4.37
CA TYR A 14 0.79 -3.95 4.43
C TYR A 14 0.21 -3.09 3.32
N VAL A 15 0.37 -3.49 2.05
CA VAL A 15 0.04 -2.62 0.91
C VAL A 15 -1.47 -2.44 0.74
N LEU A 16 -2.24 -3.51 0.59
CA LEU A 16 -3.68 -3.44 0.37
C LEU A 16 -4.40 -2.77 1.56
N PRO A 17 -4.07 -3.08 2.83
CA PRO A 17 -4.65 -2.36 3.97
C PRO A 17 -4.31 -0.86 3.97
N ALA A 18 -3.09 -0.49 3.56
CA ALA A 18 -2.67 0.91 3.46
C ALA A 18 -3.49 1.66 2.40
N ILE A 19 -3.60 1.10 1.19
CA ILE A 19 -4.38 1.68 0.09
C ILE A 19 -5.84 1.89 0.52
N ARG A 20 -6.47 0.85 1.09
CA ARG A 20 -7.87 0.93 1.55
C ARG A 20 -8.05 2.04 2.59
N LYS A 21 -7.17 2.10 3.58
CA LYS A 21 -7.21 3.12 4.62
C LYS A 21 -7.07 4.53 4.02
N GLN A 22 -6.12 4.76 3.13
CA GLN A 22 -5.89 6.08 2.55
C GLN A 22 -7.08 6.55 1.70
N ILE A 23 -7.67 5.66 0.88
CA ILE A 23 -8.90 5.97 0.14
C ILE A 23 -10.04 6.34 1.11
N ALA A 24 -10.25 5.53 2.17
CA ALA A 24 -11.28 5.79 3.17
C ALA A 24 -11.13 7.18 3.81
N LEU A 25 -9.92 7.51 4.26
CA LEU A 25 -9.62 8.78 4.91
C LEU A 25 -9.74 9.96 3.95
N ALA A 26 -9.35 9.79 2.68
CA ALA A 26 -9.49 10.81 1.65
C ALA A 26 -10.97 11.09 1.30
N LEU A 27 -11.82 10.06 1.24
CA LEU A 27 -13.26 10.23 1.07
C LEU A 27 -13.88 11.00 2.26
N ILE A 28 -13.45 10.73 3.49
CA ILE A 28 -13.89 11.48 4.67
C ILE A 28 -13.43 12.94 4.61
N LYS A 29 -12.19 13.20 4.15
CA LYS A 29 -11.68 14.57 3.94
C LYS A 29 -12.52 15.34 2.91
N LYS A 30 -13.13 14.64 1.94
CA LYS A 30 -14.12 15.17 0.99
C LYS A 30 -15.52 15.37 1.57
N ARG A 31 -15.66 15.42 2.89
CA ARG A 31 -16.93 15.66 3.62
C ARG A 31 -17.95 14.52 3.55
N MET A 32 -17.55 13.30 3.14
CA MET A 32 -18.41 12.13 3.25
C MET A 32 -18.47 11.64 4.69
N THR A 33 -19.65 11.19 5.11
CA THR A 33 -19.88 10.59 6.43
C THR A 33 -19.25 9.19 6.53
N GLN A 34 -19.01 8.70 7.75
CA GLN A 34 -18.47 7.35 7.95
C GLN A 34 -19.39 6.27 7.36
N LYS A 35 -20.71 6.49 7.47
CA LYS A 35 -21.75 5.63 6.90
C LYS A 35 -21.68 5.53 5.38
N GLU A 36 -21.53 6.66 4.69
CA GLU A 36 -21.40 6.68 3.23
C GLU A 36 -20.12 5.98 2.77
N VAL A 37 -19.00 6.26 3.44
CA VAL A 37 -17.71 5.62 3.10
C VAL A 37 -17.75 4.12 3.39
N ALA A 38 -18.36 3.70 4.50
CA ALA A 38 -18.56 2.28 4.82
C ALA A 38 -19.36 1.56 3.72
N LYS A 39 -20.44 2.19 3.22
CA LYS A 39 -21.25 1.67 2.11
C LYS A 39 -20.46 1.56 0.81
N ILE A 40 -19.66 2.57 0.47
CA ILE A 40 -18.77 2.54 -0.70
C ILE A 40 -17.77 1.40 -0.58
N MET A 41 -17.11 1.30 0.57
CA MET A 41 -16.04 0.34 0.79
C MET A 41 -16.49 -1.10 1.05
N GLY A 42 -17.79 -1.33 1.23
CA GLY A 42 -18.35 -2.64 1.59
C GLY A 42 -17.86 -3.15 2.94
N ILE A 43 -17.64 -2.25 3.91
CA ILE A 43 -17.19 -2.58 5.27
C ILE A 43 -18.06 -1.88 6.31
N THR A 44 -17.82 -2.12 7.60
CA THR A 44 -18.60 -1.49 8.68
C THR A 44 -18.09 -0.08 9.02
N GLU A 45 -18.97 0.76 9.58
CA GLU A 45 -18.57 2.07 10.12
C GLU A 45 -17.51 1.94 11.22
N ALA A 46 -17.55 0.85 11.99
CA ALA A 46 -16.52 0.53 12.98
C ALA A 46 -15.14 0.37 12.33
N SER A 47 -15.04 -0.32 11.18
CA SER A 47 -13.78 -0.43 10.43
C SER A 47 -13.24 0.94 9.98
N ILE A 48 -14.12 1.86 9.56
CA ILE A 48 -13.74 3.23 9.20
C ILE A 48 -13.26 4.02 10.43
N SER A 49 -13.94 3.88 11.57
CA SER A 49 -13.50 4.47 12.85
C SER A 49 -12.12 3.94 13.26
N HIS A 50 -11.88 2.64 13.10
CA HIS A 50 -10.56 2.04 13.32
C HIS A 50 -9.49 2.60 12.38
N TYR A 51 -9.80 2.85 11.11
CA TYR A 51 -8.88 3.49 10.17
C TYR A 51 -8.44 4.89 10.63
N LYS A 52 -9.33 5.68 11.24
CA LYS A 52 -8.99 7.00 11.80
C LYS A 52 -8.06 6.90 13.01
N LYS A 53 -8.32 5.95 13.91
CA LYS A 53 -7.60 5.81 15.18
C LYS A 53 -6.25 5.10 15.03
N SER A 54 -6.15 4.20 14.06
CA SER A 54 -5.02 3.29 13.95
C SER A 54 -3.83 3.93 13.23
N LYS A 55 -2.71 4.05 13.94
CA LYS A 55 -1.37 4.17 13.34
C LYS A 55 -0.71 2.79 13.26
N ARG A 56 -1.23 1.81 12.49
CA ARG A 56 -0.40 0.61 12.23
C ARG A 56 0.90 1.08 11.58
N ALA A 57 2.02 0.59 12.09
CA ALA A 57 3.33 0.82 11.51
C ALA A 57 3.30 0.43 10.03
N GLY A 58 3.85 1.29 9.17
CA GLY A 58 3.91 1.05 7.74
C GLY A 58 2.76 1.61 6.90
N TYR A 59 1.75 2.30 7.45
CA TYR A 59 0.77 2.99 6.58
C TYR A 59 1.31 4.26 5.89
N ASP A 60 2.41 4.79 6.42
CA ASP A 60 3.08 5.96 5.87
C ASP A 60 3.95 5.61 4.65
N ILE A 61 4.08 4.31 4.32
CA ILE A 61 4.87 3.81 3.18
C ILE A 61 4.35 4.36 1.83
N LEU A 62 3.05 4.67 1.75
CA LEU A 62 2.40 5.18 0.54
C LEU A 62 2.44 6.72 0.46
N GLU A 63 3.21 7.40 1.31
CA GLU A 63 3.22 8.86 1.38
C GLU A 63 4.02 9.58 0.29
N THR A 64 4.52 8.87 -0.72
CA THR A 64 5.20 9.50 -1.85
C THR A 64 4.25 10.43 -2.61
N PRO A 65 4.73 11.58 -3.12
CA PRO A 65 3.88 12.52 -3.86
C PRO A 65 3.12 11.86 -5.03
N GLN A 66 3.81 10.97 -5.75
CA GLN A 66 3.25 10.21 -6.88
C GLN A 66 2.07 9.33 -6.45
N ILE A 67 2.22 8.56 -5.36
CA ILE A 67 1.15 7.66 -4.89
C ILE A 67 -0.02 8.48 -4.32
N LYS A 68 0.26 9.55 -3.58
CA LYS A 68 -0.77 10.47 -3.04
C LYS A 68 -1.63 11.06 -4.15
N GLU A 69 -1.03 11.50 -5.26
CA GLU A 69 -1.75 11.99 -6.43
C GLU A 69 -2.63 10.91 -7.05
N GLN A 70 -2.11 9.70 -7.21
CA GLN A 70 -2.86 8.58 -7.79
C GLN A 70 -4.02 8.13 -6.89
N ILE A 71 -3.88 8.25 -5.58
CA ILE A 71 -4.97 8.03 -4.60
C ILE A 71 -6.03 9.12 -4.73
N ALA A 72 -5.66 10.39 -4.91
CA ALA A 72 -6.62 11.46 -5.12
C ALA A 72 -7.47 11.20 -6.38
N ILE A 73 -6.83 10.79 -7.48
CA ILE A 73 -7.52 10.39 -8.73
C ILE A 73 -8.48 9.22 -8.49
N ALA A 74 -8.03 8.19 -7.77
CA ALA A 74 -8.88 7.05 -7.41
C ALA A 74 -10.11 7.49 -6.61
N VAL A 75 -9.92 8.40 -5.65
CA VAL A 75 -10.99 8.93 -4.79
C VAL A 75 -12.03 9.71 -5.61
N GLU A 76 -11.64 10.53 -6.59
CA GLU A 76 -12.59 11.22 -7.47
C GLU A 76 -13.45 10.23 -8.27
N LYS A 77 -12.85 9.15 -8.77
CA LYS A 77 -13.56 8.13 -9.54
C LYS A 77 -14.53 7.34 -8.65
N VAL A 78 -14.06 6.92 -7.47
CA VAL A 78 -14.87 6.17 -6.49
C VAL A 78 -16.03 7.00 -5.95
N ALA A 79 -15.82 8.30 -5.73
CA ALA A 79 -16.88 9.20 -5.27
C ALA A 79 -18.00 9.38 -6.31
N LYS A 80 -17.68 9.28 -7.61
CA LYS A 80 -18.67 9.34 -8.71
C LYS A 80 -19.35 8.00 -8.96
N GLU A 81 -18.61 6.90 -8.91
CA GLU A 81 -19.14 5.55 -9.19
C GLU A 81 -18.47 4.47 -8.33
N ASN A 82 -19.26 3.79 -7.49
CA ASN A 82 -18.76 2.78 -6.56
C ASN A 82 -18.19 1.52 -7.25
N LYS A 83 -18.61 1.21 -8.48
CA LYS A 83 -18.10 0.04 -9.24
C LYS A 83 -16.59 0.10 -9.51
N THR A 84 -15.98 1.27 -9.32
CA THR A 84 -14.56 1.51 -9.62
C THR A 84 -13.61 1.23 -8.44
N LEU A 85 -14.11 0.96 -7.23
CA LEU A 85 -13.25 0.82 -6.04
C LEU A 85 -12.25 -0.34 -6.18
N THR A 86 -12.72 -1.53 -6.53
CA THR A 86 -11.84 -2.70 -6.66
C THR A 86 -10.79 -2.49 -7.76
N SER A 87 -11.19 -1.96 -8.92
CA SER A 87 -10.26 -1.68 -10.02
C SER A 87 -9.22 -0.63 -9.64
N GLU A 88 -9.61 0.42 -8.91
CA GLU A 88 -8.67 1.46 -8.48
C GLU A 88 -7.71 0.96 -7.39
N ILE A 89 -8.17 0.12 -6.46
CA ILE A 89 -7.28 -0.53 -5.48
C ILE A 89 -6.24 -1.42 -6.19
N LEU A 90 -6.67 -2.24 -7.16
CA LEU A 90 -5.76 -3.10 -7.91
C LEU A 90 -4.76 -2.29 -8.76
N ARG A 91 -5.22 -1.20 -9.38
CA ARG A 91 -4.36 -0.28 -10.13
C ARG A 91 -3.30 0.36 -9.21
N LEU A 92 -3.69 0.82 -8.03
CA LEU A 92 -2.77 1.39 -7.04
C LEU A 92 -1.79 0.34 -6.50
N ASN A 93 -2.25 -0.89 -6.25
CA ASN A 93 -1.36 -1.98 -5.85
C ASN A 93 -0.34 -2.31 -6.95
N LYS A 94 -0.75 -2.32 -8.22
CA LYS A 94 0.18 -2.45 -9.35
C LYS A 94 1.19 -1.30 -9.39
N LEU A 95 0.75 -0.05 -9.21
CA LEU A 95 1.64 1.10 -9.14
C LEU A 95 2.70 0.97 -8.03
N VAL A 96 2.32 0.46 -6.86
CA VAL A 96 3.24 0.21 -5.73
C VAL A 96 4.27 -0.88 -6.06
N LYS A 97 3.88 -1.89 -6.86
CA LYS A 97 4.78 -2.92 -7.35
C LYS A 97 5.76 -2.36 -8.37
N ASP A 98 5.22 -1.65 -9.35
CA ASP A 98 5.99 -1.10 -10.45
C ASP A 98 6.98 -0.04 -9.93
N SER A 99 6.65 0.72 -8.89
CA SER A 99 7.55 1.74 -8.31
C SER A 99 8.71 1.20 -7.45
N GLY A 100 8.84 -0.12 -7.28
CA GLY A 100 9.84 -0.73 -6.40
C GLY A 100 9.56 -0.54 -4.90
N LEU A 101 8.49 0.16 -4.53
CA LEU A 101 8.12 0.39 -3.13
C LEU A 101 7.77 -0.91 -2.41
N LEU A 102 7.15 -1.89 -3.09
CA LEU A 102 6.92 -3.22 -2.52
C LEU A 102 8.23 -3.88 -2.08
N CYS A 103 9.30 -3.77 -2.88
CA CYS A 103 10.61 -4.34 -2.57
C CYS A 103 11.21 -3.68 -1.31
N LYS A 104 11.05 -2.37 -1.16
CA LYS A 104 11.47 -1.65 0.05
C LYS A 104 10.72 -2.15 1.29
N ILE A 105 9.40 -2.27 1.21
CA ILE A 105 8.58 -2.77 2.34
C ILE A 105 8.95 -4.22 2.66
N TYR A 106 9.20 -5.05 1.65
CA TYR A 106 9.61 -6.44 1.83
C TYR A 106 10.95 -6.52 2.57
N ALA A 107 11.93 -5.69 2.20
CA ALA A 107 13.23 -5.60 2.85
C ALA A 107 13.09 -5.26 4.35
N GLU A 108 12.33 -4.20 4.66
CA GLU A 108 12.10 -3.71 6.03
C GLU A 108 11.41 -4.76 6.92
N ASN A 109 10.64 -5.69 6.35
CA ASN A 109 9.87 -6.70 7.10
C ASN A 109 10.51 -8.09 7.14
N THR A 110 11.54 -8.34 6.33
CA THR A 110 12.21 -9.65 6.25
C THR A 110 13.68 -9.63 6.64
N ASN A 111 14.27 -8.43 6.79
CA ASN A 111 15.71 -8.23 6.99
C ASN A 111 16.55 -8.95 5.91
N LEU A 112 16.01 -9.11 4.70
CA LEU A 112 16.70 -9.74 3.58
C LEU A 112 17.43 -8.70 2.72
N CYS A 113 18.71 -8.98 2.47
CA CYS A 113 19.52 -8.30 1.47
C CYS A 113 18.93 -8.51 0.06
N GLU A 114 19.20 -7.58 -0.86
CA GLU A 114 18.63 -7.62 -2.21
C GLU A 114 18.92 -8.94 -2.96
N ALA A 115 20.12 -9.47 -2.82
CA ALA A 115 20.55 -10.72 -3.44
C ALA A 115 19.76 -11.96 -2.97
N ASP A 116 19.17 -11.91 -1.78
CA ASP A 116 18.40 -13.01 -1.19
C ASP A 116 16.89 -12.86 -1.37
N ARG A 117 16.44 -11.78 -2.04
CA ARG A 117 15.01 -11.54 -2.25
C ARG A 117 14.50 -12.46 -3.37
N PRO A 118 13.31 -13.07 -3.21
CA PRO A 118 12.77 -14.03 -4.17
C PRO A 118 12.22 -13.40 -5.47
N CYS A 119 12.65 -12.18 -5.84
CA CYS A 119 12.19 -11.54 -7.07
C CYS A 119 12.98 -12.07 -8.29
N ASN A 120 12.35 -12.95 -9.06
CA ASN A 120 12.90 -13.52 -10.30
C ASN A 120 12.92 -12.51 -11.46
N ASN A 121 13.66 -11.40 -11.34
CA ASN A 121 13.79 -10.36 -12.37
C ASN A 121 12.47 -9.74 -12.86
N GLN A 122 11.34 -10.01 -12.21
CA GLN A 122 10.00 -9.50 -12.59
C GLN A 122 9.78 -8.01 -12.29
N CYS A 123 10.81 -7.32 -11.78
CA CYS A 123 10.83 -5.89 -11.58
C CYS A 123 11.79 -5.28 -12.61
N ASP A 124 11.35 -5.24 -13.87
CA ASP A 124 12.17 -5.09 -15.08
C ASP A 124 12.96 -3.77 -15.26
N SER A 125 13.02 -2.86 -14.28
CA SER A 125 13.82 -1.63 -14.42
C SER A 125 14.12 -0.86 -13.14
N ILE A 126 13.26 -0.93 -12.12
CA ILE A 126 13.30 0.02 -10.98
C ILE A 126 14.11 -0.49 -9.77
N CYS A 127 14.28 -1.81 -9.60
CA CYS A 127 15.13 -2.34 -8.52
C CYS A 127 16.61 -1.91 -8.66
N LYS A 128 17.07 -1.54 -9.87
CA LYS A 128 18.47 -1.11 -10.10
C LYS A 128 18.83 0.23 -9.46
N GLU A 129 17.85 1.03 -9.02
CA GLU A 129 18.07 2.35 -8.41
C GLU A 129 18.04 2.33 -6.87
N THR A 130 17.67 1.20 -6.24
CA THR A 130 17.68 1.05 -4.77
C THR A 130 19.02 0.51 -4.25
N LYS A 131 20.10 0.84 -4.94
CA LYS A 131 21.44 0.25 -4.73
C LYS A 131 22.13 0.61 -3.42
N ASP A 132 21.68 1.65 -2.72
CA ASP A 132 22.41 2.14 -1.56
C ASP A 132 21.50 2.18 -0.32
N ASN A 133 21.96 1.56 0.76
CA ASN A 133 21.55 1.75 2.17
C ASN A 133 20.69 0.67 2.87
N ILE A 134 20.91 -0.64 2.68
CA ILE A 134 20.41 -1.63 3.67
C ILE A 134 21.46 -2.69 4.09
N CYS A 135 22.65 -2.74 3.49
CA CYS A 135 23.62 -3.82 3.78
C CYS A 135 24.83 -3.39 4.64
N ASP A 136 25.06 -2.10 4.90
CA ASP A 136 26.19 -1.66 5.70
C ASP A 136 25.84 -1.63 7.19
N SER A 137 25.63 -2.80 7.78
CA SER A 137 25.85 -3.01 9.20
C SER A 137 26.09 -4.48 9.48
N ASP A 138 27.21 -4.99 8.98
CA ASP A 138 27.96 -6.00 9.73
C ASP A 138 28.56 -5.28 10.95
N ASN A 139 27.86 -5.36 12.08
CA ASN A 139 28.46 -5.40 13.42
C ASN A 139 27.48 -6.02 14.43
#